data_AF-A0A964XDR4-F1
#
_entry.id   AF-A0A964XDR4-F1
#
_cell.length_a   1.000
_cell.length_b   1.000
_cell.length_c   1.000
_cell.angle_alpha   90.00
_cell.angle_beta   90.00
_cell.angle_gamma   90.00
#
_symmetry.space_group_name_H-M   'P 1'
#
loop_
_entity.id
_entity.type
_entity.pdbx_description
1 polymer ?
#
loop_
_entity_poly.entity_id
_entity_poly.type
_entity_poly.pdbx_seq_one_letter_code
_entity_poly.pdbx_strand_id
1 'polypeptide(L)' 'MDKDLGPIEKRLARRTRPQDQAAHDLQRIDDALGRMERGCFGYCEACGTQIDLARLTKDPAARCCASCETKTGD' A
#
# COMPACT_ATOMS: atom_id res chain seq x y z
N MET A 1 24.75 15.14 26.36
CA MET A 1 24.17 16.48 26.21
C MET A 1 22.73 16.30 25.77
N ASP A 2 21.92 16.00 26.77
CA ASP A 2 20.50 15.75 26.76
C ASP A 2 19.77 16.97 26.22
N LYS A 3 19.53 16.98 24.91
CA LYS A 3 18.59 17.92 24.31
C LYS A 3 17.22 17.29 24.40
N ASP A 4 16.58 17.53 25.53
CA ASP A 4 15.14 17.35 25.74
C ASP A 4 14.40 18.10 24.61
N LEU A 5 14.03 17.36 23.58
CA LEU A 5 13.21 17.82 22.47
C LEU A 5 11.74 17.67 22.92
N GLY A 6 11.12 18.80 23.24
CA GLY A 6 9.82 18.87 23.87
C GLY A 6 8.64 18.33 23.03
N PRO A 7 7.44 18.23 23.62
CA PRO A 7 6.28 17.51 23.06
C PRO A 7 5.62 18.12 21.80
N ILE A 8 6.14 19.21 21.23
CA ILE A 8 5.55 19.95 20.10
C ILE A 8 6.01 19.44 18.72
N GLU A 9 7.15 18.79 18.62
CA GLU A 9 7.75 18.38 17.34
C GLU A 9 7.09 17.15 16.72
N LYS A 10 6.43 16.34 17.55
CA LYS A 10 5.70 15.14 17.12
C LYS A 10 4.48 15.42 16.23
N ARG A 11 4.04 16.69 16.08
CA ARG A 11 2.85 17.06 15.30
C ARG A 11 3.15 17.41 13.83
N LEU A 12 4.39 17.78 13.49
CA LEU A 12 4.76 18.21 12.14
C LEU A 12 5.09 17.05 11.19
N ALA A 13 5.12 15.81 11.69
CA ALA A 13 5.47 14.61 10.94
C ALA A 13 4.34 14.01 10.06
N ARG A 14 3.15 14.62 10.00
CA ARG A 14 2.03 14.11 9.18
C ARG A 14 1.38 15.19 8.30
N ARG A 15 2.16 15.75 7.37
CA ARG A 15 1.62 16.32 6.14
C ARG A 15 2.44 15.77 4.97
N THR A 16 2.18 14.52 4.61
CA THR A 16 2.56 14.04 3.27
C THR A 16 1.93 15.01 2.26
N ARG A 17 2.74 15.51 1.32
CA ARG A 17 2.21 16.43 0.32
C ARG A 17 1.16 15.66 -0.49
N PRO A 18 0.00 16.24 -0.81
CA PRO A 18 -1.04 15.55 -1.57
C PRO A 18 -0.54 15.04 -2.93
N GLN A 19 0.49 15.69 -3.49
CA GLN A 19 1.18 15.28 -4.71
C GLN A 19 1.91 13.94 -4.57
N ASP A 20 2.48 13.66 -3.40
CA ASP A 20 3.22 12.44 -3.10
C ASP A 20 2.27 11.23 -3.02
N GLN A 21 1.10 11.45 -2.41
CA GLN A 21 0.05 10.43 -2.33
C GLN A 21 -0.52 10.09 -3.72
N ALA A 22 -0.81 11.10 -4.54
CA ALA A 22 -1.31 10.89 -5.89
C ALA A 22 -0.29 10.14 -6.77
N ALA A 23 1.00 10.45 -6.65
CA ALA A 23 2.06 9.74 -7.36
C ALA A 23 2.14 8.27 -6.93
N HIS A 24 2.02 8.00 -5.63
CA HIS A 24 2.02 6.63 -5.11
C HIS A 24 0.81 5.82 -5.61
N ASP A 25 -0.38 6.42 -5.64
CA ASP A 25 -1.57 5.74 -6.13
C ASP A 25 -1.51 5.46 -7.63
N LEU A 26 -0.97 6.38 -8.44
CA LEU A 26 -0.67 6.12 -9.85
C LEU A 26 0.27 4.93 -10.02
N GLN A 27 1.38 4.91 -9.27
CA GLN A 27 2.34 3.81 -9.32
C GLN A 27 1.71 2.46 -8.93
N ARG A 28 0.77 2.45 -7.98
CA ARG A 28 0.02 1.24 -7.62
C ARG A 28 -0.84 0.74 -8.78
N ILE A 29 -1.49 1.65 -9.50
CA ILE A 29 -2.34 1.32 -10.64
C ILE A 29 -1.50 0.81 -11.82
N ASP A 30 -0.41 1.50 -12.18
CA ASP A 30 0.50 1.08 -13.26
C ASP A 30 1.02 -0.35 -13.03
N ASP A 31 1.39 -0.66 -11.80
CA ASP A 31 1.87 -1.98 -11.45
C ASP A 31 0.77 -3.05 -11.47
N ALA A 32 -0.48 -2.69 -11.11
CA ALA A 32 -1.62 -3.59 -11.28
C ALA A 32 -1.91 -3.87 -12.76
N LEU A 33 -1.83 -2.86 -13.63
CA LEU A 33 -1.94 -3.00 -15.08
C LEU A 33 -0.84 -3.92 -15.63
N GLY A 34 0.41 -3.70 -15.23
CA GLY A 34 1.53 -4.56 -15.63
C GLY A 34 1.34 -6.03 -15.20
N ARG A 35 0.66 -6.29 -14.09
CA ARG A 35 0.30 -7.67 -13.70
C ARG A 35 -0.80 -8.26 -14.58
N MET A 36 -1.76 -7.47 -15.03
CA MET A 36 -2.77 -7.92 -16.00
C MET A 36 -2.10 -8.33 -17.30
N GLU A 37 -1.17 -7.52 -17.81
CA GLU A 37 -0.42 -7.81 -19.04
C GLU A 37 0.43 -9.09 -18.91
N ARG A 38 1.02 -9.31 -17.73
CA ARG A 38 1.79 -10.53 -17.42
C ARG A 38 0.92 -11.77 -17.13
N GLY A 39 -0.40 -11.61 -17.01
CA GLY A 39 -1.31 -12.69 -16.62
C GLY A 39 -1.22 -13.11 -15.15
N CYS A 40 -0.59 -12.31 -14.29
CA CYS A 40 -0.44 -12.56 -12.86
C CYS A 40 -1.40 -11.69 -12.02
N PHE A 41 -2.39 -11.06 -12.64
CA PHE A 41 -3.38 -10.26 -11.93
C PHE A 41 -4.24 -11.14 -11.02
N GLY A 42 -4.55 -10.62 -9.83
CA GLY A 42 -5.36 -11.32 -8.84
C GLY A 42 -4.61 -12.35 -8.00
N TYR A 43 -3.28 -12.36 -8.02
CA TYR A 43 -2.46 -13.17 -7.12
C TYR A 43 -1.70 -12.31 -6.10
N CYS A 44 -1.62 -12.79 -4.87
CA CYS A 44 -0.92 -12.15 -3.76
C CYS A 44 0.58 -12.22 -3.97
N GLU A 45 1.28 -11.09 -3.90
CA GLU A 45 2.74 -11.06 -4.05
C GLU A 45 3.49 -11.70 -2.88
N ALA A 46 2.89 -11.76 -1.70
CA ALA A 46 3.53 -12.28 -0.50
C ALA A 46 3.44 -13.80 -0.37
N CYS A 47 2.33 -14.42 -0.79
CA CYS A 47 2.10 -15.85 -0.63
C CYS A 47 1.74 -16.59 -1.92
N GLY A 48 1.54 -15.89 -3.03
CA GLY A 48 1.18 -16.47 -4.32
C GLY A 48 -0.26 -16.98 -4.44
N THR A 49 -1.09 -16.85 -3.39
CA THR A 49 -2.48 -17.30 -3.46
C THR A 49 -3.36 -16.30 -4.22
N GLN A 50 -4.51 -16.76 -4.71
CA GLN A 50 -5.48 -15.87 -5.33
C GLN A 50 -6.03 -14.84 -4.31
N ILE A 51 -6.18 -13.60 -4.74
CA ILE A 51 -6.81 -12.52 -3.99
C ILE A 51 -8.31 -12.62 -4.21
N ASP A 52 -9.09 -12.48 -3.13
CA ASP A 52 -10.54 -12.47 -3.20
C ASP A 52 -11.08 -11.44 -4.20
N LEU A 53 -12.03 -11.87 -5.03
CA LEU A 53 -12.65 -11.00 -6.02
C LEU A 53 -13.32 -9.79 -5.37
N ALA A 54 -13.99 -9.99 -4.22
CA ALA A 54 -14.62 -8.90 -3.47
C ALA A 54 -13.62 -7.79 -3.09
N ARG A 55 -12.35 -8.16 -2.88
CA ARG A 55 -11.27 -7.21 -2.57
C ARG A 55 -10.78 -6.51 -3.82
N LEU A 56 -10.57 -7.24 -4.92
CA LEU A 56 -10.18 -6.65 -6.22
C LEU A 56 -11.26 -5.72 -6.79
N THR A 57 -12.54 -6.02 -6.55
CA THR A 57 -13.66 -5.14 -6.91
C THR A 57 -13.64 -3.83 -6.12
N LYS A 58 -13.17 -3.87 -4.87
CA LYS A 58 -13.08 -2.68 -3.99
C LYS A 58 -11.81 -1.88 -4.25
N ASP A 59 -10.67 -2.56 -4.41
CA ASP A 59 -9.36 -1.99 -4.73
C ASP A 59 -8.66 -2.90 -5.75
N PRO A 60 -8.70 -2.56 -7.05
CA PRO A 60 -8.08 -3.38 -8.10
C PRO A 60 -6.56 -3.30 -8.09
N ALA A 61 -5.97 -2.36 -7.35
CA ALA A 61 -4.53 -2.25 -7.16
C ALA A 61 -4.03 -3.00 -5.90
N ALA A 62 -4.85 -3.90 -5.35
CA ALA A 62 -4.51 -4.66 -4.17
C ALA A 62 -3.40 -5.67 -4.49
N ARG A 63 -2.29 -5.54 -3.76
CA ARG A 63 -1.07 -6.34 -3.95
C ARG A 63 -1.06 -7.65 -3.17
N CYS A 64 -1.77 -7.68 -2.06
CA CYS A 64 -1.76 -8.76 -1.09
C CYS A 64 -3.18 -9.24 -0.77
N CYS A 65 -3.31 -10.52 -0.39
CA CYS A 65 -4.54 -11.06 0.16
C CYS A 65 -4.78 -10.54 1.58
N ALA A 66 -6.01 -10.66 2.07
CA ALA A 66 -6.39 -10.18 3.40
C ALA A 66 -5.52 -10.78 4.51
N SER A 67 -5.17 -12.06 4.42
CA SER A 67 -4.32 -12.74 5.40
C SER A 67 -2.87 -12.25 5.44
N CYS A 68 -2.37 -11.68 4.33
CA CYS A 68 -1.03 -11.11 4.27
C CYS A 68 -1.03 -9.64 4.69
N GLU A 69 -2.07 -8.88 4.36
CA GLU A 69 -2.20 -7.49 4.79
C GLU A 69 -2.30 -7.37 6.32
N THR A 70 -3.04 -8.27 6.98
CA THR A 70 -3.13 -8.28 8.45
C THR A 70 -1.80 -8.54 9.15
N LYS A 71 -0.81 -9.14 8.46
CA LYS A 71 0.53 -9.40 9.00
C LYS A 71 1.48 -8.20 8.91
N THR A 72 1.17 -7.18 8.12
CA THR A 72 2.05 -6.02 7.87
C THR A 72 1.68 -4.79 8.72
N GLY A 73 0.58 -4.84 9.47
CA GLY A 73 0.06 -3.74 10.27
C GLY A 73 0.31 -3.82 11.78
N ASP A 74 1.49 -4.29 12.22
CA ASP A 74 1.96 -4.19 13.62
C ASP A 74 3.07 -3.13 13.72
#